data_AF-A0A127HZJ9-F1
#
_entry.id   AF-A0A127HZJ9-F1
#
_cell.length_a   1.000
_cell.length_b   1.000
_cell.length_c   1.000
_cell.angle_alpha   90.00
_cell.angle_beta   90.00
_cell.angle_gamma   90.00
#
_symmetry.space_group_name_H-M   'P 1'
#
loop_
_entity.id
_entity.type
_entity.pdbx_description
1 polymer ?
#
loop_
_entity_poly.entity_id
_entity_poly.type
_entity_poly.pdbx_seq_one_letter_code
_entity_poly.pdbx_strand_id
1 'polypeptide(L)'
;MSKKSRSKLWFLVHSWLALPIWFFVLIVCVTGTLAVVSQEIVWLANPDIRASKPTDDAEPLSYDQVIAAIKREEPQVFVQSISRPDESHFALSVDLSYPDGRSVEVYVNPYTGAIQGISPSFNFQAFTRALHGWWLVPFTNGYSWGWYLVSALGIPLLASLVTGLVVYKKFWKGFLRPTLRIRHGARIFWGDFHRLSGIWSIWFIAVISVTGIWFLIRAILGDNQISISTEPVIPVIAREKVPMSAPGVPAPMIPVDEAIKIATQRIPGLEASFISLPLNAYSHLQIGGRGWYPLMFQTAQINPYDGEVAAAHLLSDRSKLEFVTESMRPLHTGDFGGLWIKLIWAFFGLIMSMMVLSGLLIWTKRTALATLNALKREAKTQHKPAAIPARQAETSEVTP
;
A
#
# COMPACT_ATOMS: atom_id res chain seq x y z
N MET A 1 -6.30 19.70 -37.02
CA MET A 1 -7.03 20.28 -35.87
C MET A 1 -6.28 21.47 -35.27
N SER A 2 -6.94 22.62 -35.06
CA SER A 2 -6.29 23.83 -34.51
C SER A 2 -5.75 23.62 -33.08
N LYS A 3 -4.72 24.38 -32.67
CA LYS A 3 -4.16 24.32 -31.29
C LYS A 3 -5.25 24.54 -30.21
N LYS A 4 -6.27 25.34 -30.51
CA LYS A 4 -7.40 25.66 -29.62
C LYS A 4 -8.35 24.46 -29.44
N SER A 5 -8.52 23.64 -30.47
CA SER A 5 -9.32 22.39 -30.43
C SER A 5 -8.65 21.30 -29.58
N ARG A 6 -7.33 21.12 -29.71
CA ARG A 6 -6.56 20.13 -28.93
C ARG A 6 -6.58 20.39 -27.42
N SER A 7 -6.47 21.65 -26.98
CA SER A 7 -6.52 21.99 -25.55
C SER A 7 -7.87 21.70 -24.90
N LYS A 8 -8.97 21.88 -25.65
CA LYS A 8 -10.31 21.55 -25.17
C LYS A 8 -10.51 20.04 -25.00
N LEU A 9 -9.96 19.25 -25.93
CA LEU A 9 -10.00 17.79 -25.85
C LEU A 9 -9.26 17.27 -24.62
N TRP A 10 -8.03 17.71 -24.36
CA TRP A 10 -7.27 17.28 -23.18
C TRP A 10 -7.94 17.68 -21.87
N PHE A 11 -8.50 18.88 -21.81
CA PHE A 11 -9.29 19.30 -20.65
C PHE A 11 -10.55 18.44 -20.47
N LEU A 12 -11.21 18.05 -21.56
CA LEU A 12 -12.35 17.14 -21.53
C LEU A 12 -11.93 15.78 -21.00
N VAL A 13 -10.88 15.17 -21.56
CA VAL A 13 -10.34 13.87 -21.11
C VAL A 13 -9.97 13.92 -19.62
N HIS A 14 -9.19 14.92 -19.20
CA HIS A 14 -8.83 15.10 -17.79
C HIS A 14 -10.07 15.25 -16.89
N SER A 15 -11.09 15.96 -17.37
CA SER A 15 -12.35 16.10 -16.62
C SER A 15 -13.21 14.83 -16.61
N TRP A 16 -13.10 13.96 -17.62
CA TRP A 16 -13.77 12.67 -17.67
C TRP A 16 -13.05 11.65 -16.78
N LEU A 17 -11.74 11.79 -16.64
CA LEU A 17 -10.97 11.19 -15.56
C LEU A 17 -11.27 11.84 -14.19
N ALA A 18 -12.43 12.47 -14.00
CA ALA A 18 -12.97 12.91 -12.71
C ALA A 18 -14.45 12.50 -12.54
N LEU A 19 -14.90 11.48 -13.28
CA LEU A 19 -16.24 10.90 -13.23
C LEU A 19 -16.62 10.36 -11.82
N PRO A 20 -17.90 10.00 -11.57
CA PRO A 20 -18.34 9.43 -10.29
C PRO A 20 -17.57 8.19 -9.81
N ILE A 21 -16.90 7.45 -10.71
CA ILE A 21 -15.95 6.38 -10.35
C ILE A 21 -14.81 6.88 -9.43
N TRP A 22 -14.57 8.19 -9.38
CA TRP A 22 -13.59 8.81 -8.50
C TRP A 22 -14.03 8.96 -7.05
N PHE A 23 -15.31 8.73 -6.73
CA PHE A 23 -15.70 8.47 -5.36
C PHE A 23 -15.03 7.20 -4.83
N PHE A 24 -14.92 6.16 -5.66
CA PHE A 24 -14.19 4.95 -5.31
C PHE A 24 -12.69 5.22 -5.12
N VAL A 25 -12.08 5.98 -6.04
CA VAL A 25 -10.68 6.42 -5.90
C VAL A 25 -10.47 7.23 -4.62
N LEU A 26 -11.42 8.09 -4.24
CA LEU A 26 -11.34 8.86 -3.00
C LEU A 26 -11.27 7.92 -1.78
N ILE A 27 -12.13 6.90 -1.71
CA ILE A 27 -12.08 5.94 -0.61
C ILE A 27 -10.74 5.24 -0.58
N VAL A 28 -10.26 4.73 -1.73
CA VAL A 28 -8.94 4.08 -1.85
C VAL A 28 -7.81 5.02 -1.41
N CYS A 29 -7.82 6.29 -1.80
CA CYS A 29 -6.81 7.26 -1.38
C CYS A 29 -6.85 7.54 0.14
N VAL A 30 -8.05 7.70 0.71
CA VAL A 30 -8.22 7.96 2.15
C VAL A 30 -7.78 6.74 2.96
N THR A 31 -8.22 5.55 2.58
CA THR A 31 -7.86 4.31 3.28
C THR A 31 -6.39 3.97 3.12
N GLY A 32 -5.80 4.26 1.96
CA GLY A 32 -4.35 4.15 1.74
C GLY A 32 -3.56 5.10 2.63
N THR A 33 -4.03 6.36 2.75
CA THR A 33 -3.42 7.35 3.66
C THR A 33 -3.44 6.87 5.11
N LEU A 34 -4.58 6.30 5.56
CA LEU A 34 -4.70 5.72 6.89
C LEU A 34 -3.84 4.46 7.06
N ALA A 35 -3.71 3.63 6.02
CA ALA A 35 -2.93 2.41 6.06
C ALA A 35 -1.43 2.69 6.30
N VAL A 36 -0.89 3.79 5.76
CA VAL A 36 0.52 4.20 5.96
C VAL A 36 0.87 4.37 7.45
N VAL A 37 -0.04 4.91 8.24
CA VAL A 37 0.16 5.19 9.69
C VAL A 37 -0.66 4.27 10.60
N SER A 38 -1.14 3.15 10.05
CA SER A 38 -2.09 2.29 10.75
C SER A 38 -1.46 1.56 11.93
N GLN A 39 -0.16 1.24 11.87
CA GLN A 39 0.55 0.63 13.00
C GLN A 39 0.65 1.58 14.19
N GLU A 40 0.93 2.85 13.93
CA GLU A 40 1.03 3.90 14.94
C GLU A 40 -0.33 4.17 15.58
N ILE A 41 -1.41 4.15 14.78
CA ILE A 41 -2.78 4.24 15.30
C ILE A 41 -3.10 3.04 16.20
N VAL A 42 -2.73 1.82 15.79
CA VAL A 42 -2.88 0.62 16.63
C VAL A 42 -2.05 0.75 17.91
N TRP A 43 -0.84 1.30 17.86
CA TRP A 43 0.02 1.53 19.03
C TRP A 43 -0.55 2.54 20.03
N LEU A 44 -1.21 3.58 19.53
CA LEU A 44 -1.94 4.53 20.37
C LEU A 44 -3.14 3.86 21.06
N ALA A 45 -3.83 2.95 20.37
CA ALA A 45 -5.05 2.32 20.86
C ALA A 45 -4.83 1.04 21.70
N ASN A 46 -3.78 0.27 21.41
CA ASN A 46 -3.50 -1.01 22.04
C ASN A 46 -2.17 -0.94 22.83
N PRO A 47 -2.18 -1.04 24.17
CA PRO A 47 -0.95 -1.07 24.96
C PRO A 47 -0.09 -2.33 24.71
N ASP A 48 -0.68 -3.44 24.26
CA ASP A 48 0.01 -4.72 24.11
C ASP A 48 1.03 -4.71 22.97
N ILE A 49 0.95 -3.78 22.02
CA ILE A 49 1.92 -3.65 20.92
C ILE A 49 3.11 -2.76 21.31
N ARG A 50 3.17 -2.24 22.55
CA ARG A 50 4.24 -1.32 22.97
C ARG A 50 5.42 -2.09 23.55
N ALA A 51 6.63 -1.76 23.10
CA ALA A 51 7.86 -2.26 23.68
C ALA A 51 8.30 -1.38 24.86
N SER A 52 7.63 -1.55 26.00
CA SER A 52 7.98 -0.84 27.23
C SER A 52 9.29 -1.38 27.80
N LYS A 53 10.26 -0.48 28.01
CA LYS A 53 11.51 -0.81 28.68
C LYS A 53 11.31 -0.92 30.20
N PRO A 54 11.87 -1.93 30.87
CA PRO A 54 11.87 -2.01 32.34
C PRO A 54 12.70 -0.90 33.00
N THR A 55 13.82 -0.53 32.37
CA THR A 55 14.74 0.53 32.78
C THR A 55 15.30 1.24 31.56
N ASP A 56 15.81 2.47 31.71
CA ASP A 56 16.29 3.27 30.56
C ASP A 56 17.48 2.61 29.83
N ASP A 57 18.31 1.89 30.58
CA ASP A 57 19.50 1.14 30.15
C ASP A 57 19.19 -0.31 29.72
N ALA A 58 17.92 -0.73 29.75
CA ALA A 58 17.54 -2.06 29.30
C ALA A 58 17.83 -2.24 27.81
N GLU A 59 18.65 -3.26 27.52
CA GLU A 59 18.93 -3.73 26.17
C GLU A 59 17.92 -4.81 25.75
N PRO A 60 17.54 -4.89 24.46
CA PRO A 60 16.69 -5.96 23.99
C PRO A 60 17.32 -7.34 24.21
N LEU A 61 16.48 -8.32 24.54
CA LEU A 61 16.87 -9.72 24.60
C LEU A 61 17.30 -10.23 23.21
N SER A 62 18.18 -11.20 23.23
CA SER A 62 18.51 -11.99 22.04
C SER A 62 17.35 -12.89 21.63
N TYR A 63 17.32 -13.39 20.39
CA TYR A 63 16.18 -14.19 19.93
C TYR A 63 16.08 -15.52 20.67
N ASP A 64 17.21 -16.14 21.03
CA ASP A 64 17.20 -17.34 21.87
C ASP A 64 16.66 -17.06 23.28
N GLN A 65 16.99 -15.89 23.85
CA GLN A 65 16.45 -15.45 25.14
C GLN A 65 14.94 -15.21 25.08
N VAL A 66 14.43 -14.60 24.00
CA VAL A 66 12.99 -14.43 23.78
C VAL A 66 12.29 -15.80 23.67
N ILE A 67 12.84 -16.72 22.87
CA ILE A 67 12.28 -18.08 22.72
C ILE A 67 12.28 -18.82 24.06
N ALA A 68 13.37 -18.71 24.84
CA ALA A 68 13.47 -19.33 26.15
C ALA A 68 12.44 -18.73 27.15
N ALA A 69 12.22 -17.42 27.11
CA ALA A 69 11.21 -16.76 27.94
C ALA A 69 9.80 -17.24 27.60
N ILE A 70 9.46 -17.31 26.31
CA ILE A 70 8.18 -17.84 25.82
C ILE A 70 7.99 -19.30 26.28
N LYS A 71 8.98 -20.16 26.07
CA LYS A 71 8.90 -21.58 26.48
C LYS A 71 8.82 -21.78 27.99
N ARG A 72 9.31 -20.83 28.79
CA ARG A 72 9.18 -20.88 30.25
C ARG A 72 7.75 -20.60 30.69
N GLU A 73 7.07 -19.67 30.02
CA GLU A 73 5.68 -19.30 30.31
C GLU A 73 4.69 -20.30 29.70
N GLU A 74 4.96 -20.75 28.46
CA GLU A 74 4.12 -21.63 27.67
C GLU A 74 4.95 -22.84 27.15
N PRO A 75 5.19 -23.89 27.97
CA PRO A 75 6.14 -24.96 27.61
C PRO A 75 5.77 -25.82 26.41
N GLN A 76 4.49 -25.82 26.04
CA GLN A 76 3.97 -26.68 24.96
C GLN A 76 3.83 -25.96 23.62
N VAL A 77 4.07 -24.65 23.54
CA VAL A 77 3.94 -23.92 22.28
C VAL A 77 5.18 -24.08 21.42
N PHE A 78 4.95 -24.12 20.11
CA PHE A 78 6.00 -24.06 19.11
C PHE A 78 6.07 -22.64 18.54
N VAL A 79 7.23 -22.00 18.65
CA VAL A 79 7.48 -20.70 18.00
C VAL A 79 7.70 -20.96 16.51
N GLN A 80 6.85 -20.41 15.65
CA GLN A 80 6.94 -20.56 14.19
C GLN A 80 7.77 -19.44 13.57
N SER A 81 7.51 -18.20 14.00
CA SER A 81 8.22 -17.04 13.46
C SER A 81 8.34 -15.95 14.54
N ILE A 82 9.38 -15.13 14.43
CA ILE A 82 9.54 -13.90 15.21
C ILE A 82 9.79 -12.77 14.22
N SER A 83 8.94 -11.75 14.24
CA SER A 83 9.05 -10.54 13.44
C SER A 83 9.28 -9.32 14.33
N ARG A 84 10.32 -8.56 14.02
CA ARG A 84 10.69 -7.31 14.66
C ARG A 84 10.29 -6.14 13.75
N PRO A 85 9.35 -5.28 14.18
CA PRO A 85 9.06 -4.06 13.46
C PRO A 85 10.28 -3.14 13.36
N ASP A 86 10.32 -2.29 12.33
CA ASP A 86 11.46 -1.39 12.08
C ASP A 86 11.75 -0.42 13.24
N GLU A 87 10.71 -0.07 14.02
CA GLU A 87 10.80 0.93 15.07
C GLU A 87 10.81 0.25 16.44
N SER A 88 11.77 0.63 17.30
CA SER A 88 12.06 -0.05 18.57
C SER A 88 10.99 0.09 19.66
N HIS A 89 9.98 0.94 19.44
CA HIS A 89 8.87 1.15 20.37
C HIS A 89 7.71 0.17 20.17
N PHE A 90 7.78 -0.69 19.15
CA PHE A 90 6.83 -1.78 18.95
C PHE A 90 7.34 -3.09 19.56
N ALA A 91 6.42 -3.84 20.15
CA ALA A 91 6.65 -5.21 20.58
C ALA A 91 6.97 -6.13 19.38
N LEU A 92 7.57 -7.28 19.65
CA LEU A 92 7.78 -8.32 18.64
C LEU A 92 6.43 -8.97 18.30
N SER A 93 6.21 -9.26 17.03
CA SER A 93 5.14 -10.15 16.57
C SER A 93 5.68 -11.57 16.54
N VAL A 94 5.07 -12.49 17.28
CA VAL A 94 5.51 -13.89 17.34
C VAL A 94 4.36 -14.80 16.96
N ASP A 95 4.55 -15.63 15.94
CA ASP A 95 3.59 -16.66 15.57
C ASP A 95 3.83 -17.91 16.44
N LEU A 96 2.83 -18.29 17.23
CA LEU A 96 2.85 -19.45 18.10
C LEU A 96 1.88 -20.51 17.60
N SER A 97 2.32 -21.76 17.58
CA SER A 97 1.47 -22.92 17.35
C SER A 97 1.27 -23.71 18.63
N TYR A 98 0.01 -23.97 18.93
CA TYR A 98 -0.41 -24.76 20.08
C TYR A 98 -0.59 -26.24 19.70
N PRO A 99 -0.43 -27.19 20.65
CA PRO A 99 -0.63 -28.61 20.39
C PRO A 99 -2.03 -28.99 19.89
N ASP A 100 -3.03 -28.15 20.14
CA ASP A 100 -4.40 -28.31 19.67
C ASP A 100 -4.60 -27.89 18.19
N GLY A 101 -3.52 -27.50 17.52
CA GLY A 101 -3.52 -27.09 16.12
C GLY A 101 -3.84 -25.62 15.88
N ARG A 102 -4.12 -24.83 16.93
CA ARG A 102 -4.28 -23.37 16.77
C ARG A 102 -2.94 -22.71 16.47
N SER A 103 -2.95 -21.74 15.57
CA SER A 103 -1.85 -20.79 15.39
C SER A 103 -2.35 -19.38 15.69
N VAL A 104 -1.61 -18.65 16.53
CA VAL A 104 -1.96 -17.29 16.95
C VAL A 104 -0.71 -16.42 16.92
N GLU A 105 -0.87 -15.19 16.45
CA GLU A 105 0.15 -14.16 16.57
C GLU A 105 0.01 -13.51 17.96
N VAL A 106 1.10 -13.39 18.69
CA VAL A 106 1.16 -12.70 19.99
C VAL A 106 2.16 -11.56 19.96
N TYR A 107 1.91 -10.54 20.78
CA TYR A 107 2.89 -9.48 21.04
C TYR A 107 3.79 -9.87 22.20
N VAL A 108 5.10 -9.79 21.98
CA VAL A 108 6.12 -10.15 22.99
C VAL A 108 7.01 -8.95 23.25
N ASN A 109 7.22 -8.62 24.53
CA ASN A 109 8.11 -7.53 24.92
C ASN A 109 9.56 -7.89 24.54
N PRO A 110 10.26 -7.08 23.72
CA PRO A 110 11.62 -7.39 23.30
C PRO A 110 12.66 -7.30 24.43
N TYR A 111 12.34 -6.65 25.57
CA TYR A 111 13.26 -6.45 26.69
C TYR A 111 13.06 -7.46 27.82
N THR A 112 11.83 -7.96 28.01
CA THR A 112 11.51 -8.92 29.10
C THR A 112 11.19 -10.32 28.60
N GLY A 113 10.85 -10.48 27.32
CA GLY A 113 10.37 -11.73 26.74
C GLY A 113 8.96 -12.14 27.18
N ALA A 114 8.25 -11.25 27.88
CA ALA A 114 6.88 -11.52 28.35
C ALA A 114 5.88 -11.44 27.19
N ILE A 115 4.93 -12.38 27.17
CA ILE A 115 3.79 -12.34 26.26
C ILE A 115 2.81 -11.27 26.76
N GLN A 116 2.63 -10.21 25.98
CA GLN A 116 1.80 -9.05 26.37
C GLN A 116 0.33 -9.24 26.02
N GLY A 117 0.04 -9.97 24.94
CA GLY A 117 -1.33 -10.20 24.48
C GLY A 117 -1.39 -10.86 23.11
N ILE A 118 -2.58 -11.30 22.73
CA ILE A 118 -2.83 -11.90 21.41
C ILE A 118 -3.11 -10.78 20.40
N SER A 119 -2.40 -10.79 19.27
CA SER A 119 -2.68 -9.91 18.14
C SER A 119 -4.03 -10.27 17.52
N PRO A 120 -5.00 -9.34 17.43
CA PRO A 120 -6.29 -9.64 16.81
C PRO A 120 -6.10 -9.99 15.34
N SER A 121 -6.69 -11.10 14.90
CA SER A 121 -6.62 -11.57 13.51
C SER A 121 -7.11 -10.56 12.47
N PHE A 122 -7.97 -9.63 12.87
CA PHE A 122 -8.44 -8.52 12.04
C PHE A 122 -8.51 -7.19 12.82
N ASN A 123 -7.36 -6.52 12.94
CA ASN A 123 -7.24 -5.22 13.59
C ASN A 123 -7.41 -4.05 12.60
N PHE A 124 -7.26 -2.80 13.07
CA PHE A 124 -7.41 -1.59 12.24
C PHE A 124 -6.41 -1.53 11.07
N GLN A 125 -5.19 -2.05 11.26
CA GLN A 125 -4.20 -2.18 10.20
C GLN A 125 -4.67 -3.18 9.12
N ALA A 126 -5.19 -4.34 9.52
CA ALA A 126 -5.77 -5.31 8.59
C ALA A 126 -6.97 -4.71 7.83
N PHE A 127 -7.87 -4.02 8.53
CA PHE A 127 -9.05 -3.37 7.94
C PHE A 127 -8.68 -2.32 6.89
N THR A 128 -7.83 -1.36 7.24
CA THR A 128 -7.43 -0.28 6.32
C THR A 128 -6.73 -0.82 5.09
N ARG A 129 -5.81 -1.78 5.27
CA ARG A 129 -5.12 -2.47 4.17
C ARG A 129 -6.08 -3.24 3.27
N ALA A 130 -7.04 -3.95 3.86
CA ALA A 130 -7.99 -4.76 3.12
C ALA A 130 -8.97 -3.92 2.30
N LEU A 131 -9.48 -2.84 2.91
CA LEU A 131 -10.36 -1.89 2.21
C LEU A 131 -9.60 -1.12 1.12
N HIS A 132 -8.34 -0.74 1.37
CA HIS A 132 -7.49 -0.07 0.39
C HIS A 132 -7.10 -0.98 -0.77
N GLY A 133 -6.55 -2.17 -0.48
CA GLY A 133 -5.86 -3.00 -1.47
C GLY A 133 -6.75 -3.96 -2.25
N TRP A 134 -7.84 -4.45 -1.65
CA TRP A 134 -8.73 -5.42 -2.31
C TRP A 134 -10.20 -5.24 -1.95
N TRP A 135 -10.58 -4.07 -1.45
CA TRP A 135 -11.97 -3.70 -1.17
C TRP A 135 -12.70 -4.68 -0.22
N LEU A 136 -12.00 -5.26 0.75
CA LEU A 136 -12.52 -6.30 1.67
C LEU A 136 -13.03 -7.58 0.97
N VAL A 137 -12.75 -7.75 -0.33
CA VAL A 137 -13.14 -8.94 -1.09
C VAL A 137 -12.19 -10.09 -0.76
N PRO A 138 -12.68 -11.22 -0.24
CA PRO A 138 -11.81 -12.32 0.19
C PRO A 138 -11.02 -12.92 -0.98
N PHE A 139 -9.84 -13.45 -0.67
CA PHE A 139 -9.06 -14.27 -1.59
C PHE A 139 -9.61 -15.69 -1.56
N THR A 140 -9.91 -16.25 -2.73
CA THR A 140 -10.46 -17.61 -2.87
C THR A 140 -9.52 -18.47 -3.72
N ASN A 141 -9.53 -18.26 -5.03
CA ASN A 141 -8.64 -18.94 -5.99
C ASN A 141 -7.79 -17.88 -6.71
N GLY A 142 -6.56 -17.67 -6.24
CA GLY A 142 -5.67 -16.63 -6.78
C GLY A 142 -5.97 -15.24 -6.20
N TYR A 143 -5.61 -14.20 -6.96
CA TYR A 143 -5.86 -12.82 -6.55
C TYR A 143 -7.35 -12.49 -6.49
N SER A 144 -7.76 -11.79 -5.43
CA SER A 144 -9.12 -11.28 -5.27
C SER A 144 -9.51 -10.34 -6.42
N TRP A 145 -10.74 -10.43 -6.94
CA TRP A 145 -11.22 -9.48 -7.96
C TRP A 145 -11.19 -8.03 -7.46
N GLY A 146 -11.31 -7.82 -6.15
CA GLY A 146 -11.15 -6.50 -5.54
C GLY A 146 -9.72 -5.96 -5.68
N TRP A 147 -8.71 -6.83 -5.65
CA TRP A 147 -7.32 -6.45 -5.92
C TRP A 147 -7.14 -5.93 -7.35
N TYR A 148 -7.69 -6.65 -8.32
CA TYR A 148 -7.71 -6.23 -9.72
C TYR A 148 -8.41 -4.89 -9.90
N LEU A 149 -9.57 -4.70 -9.27
CA LEU A 149 -10.33 -3.46 -9.32
C LEU A 149 -9.53 -2.27 -8.79
N VAL A 150 -8.94 -2.39 -7.60
CA VAL A 150 -8.18 -1.30 -6.95
C VAL A 150 -6.90 -0.99 -7.74
N SER A 151 -6.11 -2.02 -8.07
CA SER A 151 -4.83 -1.83 -8.78
C SER A 151 -5.02 -1.23 -10.18
N ALA A 152 -6.12 -1.58 -10.87
CA ALA A 152 -6.49 -0.97 -12.15
C ALA A 152 -6.75 0.54 -12.06
N LEU A 153 -7.08 1.10 -10.89
CA LEU A 153 -7.22 2.55 -10.70
C LEU A 153 -5.91 3.31 -10.88
N GLY A 154 -4.76 2.64 -10.81
CA GLY A 154 -3.47 3.24 -11.13
C GLY A 154 -3.41 3.78 -12.56
N ILE A 155 -4.10 3.15 -13.51
CA ILE A 155 -4.15 3.55 -14.93
C ILE A 155 -4.83 4.92 -15.11
N PRO A 156 -6.10 5.13 -14.71
CA PRO A 156 -6.73 6.43 -14.82
C PRO A 156 -6.05 7.49 -13.94
N LEU A 157 -5.41 7.11 -12.82
CA LEU A 157 -4.62 8.03 -11.99
C LEU A 157 -3.38 8.53 -12.75
N LEU A 158 -2.61 7.65 -13.38
CA LEU A 158 -1.46 8.02 -14.21
C LEU A 158 -1.89 8.86 -15.42
N ALA A 159 -2.97 8.45 -16.10
CA ALA A 159 -3.53 9.22 -17.21
C ALA A 159 -3.99 10.62 -16.77
N SER A 160 -4.57 10.75 -15.57
CA SER A 160 -4.98 12.02 -14.99
C SER A 160 -3.78 12.93 -14.73
N LEU A 161 -2.68 12.38 -14.20
CA LEU A 161 -1.42 13.10 -14.02
C LEU A 161 -0.88 13.63 -15.35
N VAL A 162 -0.73 12.75 -16.35
CA VAL A 162 -0.20 13.12 -17.68
C VAL A 162 -1.08 14.18 -18.33
N THR A 163 -2.40 14.00 -18.33
CA THR A 163 -3.32 14.98 -18.91
C THR A 163 -3.35 16.31 -18.15
N GLY A 164 -3.19 16.29 -16.82
CA GLY A 164 -3.08 17.49 -15.99
C GLY A 164 -1.86 18.35 -16.35
N LEU A 165 -0.70 17.72 -16.55
CA LEU A 165 0.53 18.39 -16.99
C LEU A 165 0.41 18.99 -18.39
N VAL A 166 -0.24 18.28 -19.31
CA VAL A 166 -0.49 18.75 -20.68
C VAL A 166 -1.44 19.96 -20.71
N VAL A 167 -2.47 19.95 -19.85
CA VAL A 167 -3.43 21.06 -19.73
C VAL A 167 -2.79 22.27 -19.08
N TYR A 168 -2.00 22.09 -18.02
CA TYR A 168 -1.35 23.17 -17.29
C TYR A 168 0.08 23.43 -17.79
N LYS A 169 0.21 23.90 -19.04
CA LYS A 169 1.49 24.06 -19.76
C LYS A 169 2.61 24.86 -19.06
N LYS A 170 2.27 25.71 -18.08
CA LYS A 170 3.26 26.49 -17.31
C LYS A 170 3.27 26.07 -15.84
N PHE A 171 3.11 24.78 -15.58
CA PHE A 171 3.05 24.24 -14.21
C PHE A 171 4.23 24.65 -13.34
N TRP A 172 5.43 24.71 -13.91
CA TRP A 172 6.64 25.22 -13.28
C TRP A 172 6.50 26.62 -12.68
N LYS A 173 5.72 27.52 -13.32
CA LYS A 173 5.48 28.87 -12.79
C LYS A 173 4.52 28.85 -11.59
N GLY A 174 3.56 27.93 -11.59
CA GLY A 174 2.64 27.71 -10.47
C GLY A 174 3.35 27.08 -9.27
N PHE A 175 4.36 26.24 -9.51
CA PHE A 175 5.20 25.66 -8.45
C PHE A 175 5.92 26.75 -7.64
N LEU A 176 6.48 27.78 -8.31
CA LEU A 176 7.25 28.87 -7.69
C LEU A 176 6.42 30.07 -7.21
N ARG A 177 5.13 30.13 -7.58
CA ARG A 177 4.23 31.23 -7.20
C ARG A 177 2.87 30.65 -6.79
N PRO A 178 2.78 30.04 -5.60
CA PRO A 178 1.53 29.47 -5.12
C PRO A 178 0.48 30.58 -4.94
N THR A 179 -0.69 30.41 -5.55
CA THR A 179 -1.81 31.35 -5.40
C THR A 179 -3.02 30.60 -4.89
N LEU A 180 -3.46 30.90 -3.66
CA LEU A 180 -4.67 30.34 -3.07
C LEU A 180 -5.63 31.48 -2.70
N ARG A 181 -6.67 31.68 -3.50
CA ARG A 181 -7.64 32.76 -3.27
C ARG A 181 -8.75 32.29 -2.34
N ILE A 182 -8.57 32.53 -1.05
CA ILE A 182 -9.49 32.11 0.02
C ILE A 182 -10.79 32.95 0.00
N ARG A 183 -10.69 34.27 -0.20
CA ARG A 183 -11.83 35.21 -0.09
C ARG A 183 -12.71 35.32 -1.34
N HIS A 184 -12.46 34.53 -2.37
CA HIS A 184 -13.12 34.67 -3.69
C HIS A 184 -14.20 33.59 -3.94
N GLY A 185 -14.64 32.91 -2.88
CA GLY A 185 -15.68 31.89 -2.92
C GLY A 185 -15.16 30.48 -3.25
N ALA A 186 -15.93 29.47 -2.83
CA ALA A 186 -15.53 28.07 -2.84
C ALA A 186 -15.09 27.54 -4.22
N ARG A 187 -15.70 28.01 -5.32
CA ARG A 187 -15.33 27.57 -6.68
C ARG A 187 -13.89 27.95 -7.04
N ILE A 188 -13.48 29.17 -6.72
CA ILE A 188 -12.15 29.67 -7.05
C ILE A 188 -11.14 28.99 -6.12
N PHE A 189 -11.46 28.90 -4.82
CA PHE A 189 -10.64 28.21 -3.85
C PHE A 189 -10.33 26.76 -4.25
N TRP A 190 -11.35 25.92 -4.50
CA TRP A 190 -11.13 24.52 -4.86
C TRP A 190 -10.40 24.36 -6.20
N GLY A 191 -10.63 25.26 -7.16
CA GLY A 191 -9.91 25.26 -8.43
C GLY A 191 -8.44 25.68 -8.31
N ASP A 192 -8.11 26.57 -7.37
CA ASP A 192 -6.73 26.96 -7.07
C ASP A 192 -6.03 25.87 -6.24
N PHE A 193 -6.72 25.32 -5.24
CA PHE A 193 -6.26 24.19 -4.43
C PHE A 193 -5.91 22.97 -5.29
N HIS A 194 -6.83 22.51 -6.15
CA HIS A 194 -6.63 21.34 -7.02
C HIS A 194 -5.39 21.49 -7.92
N ARG A 195 -5.15 22.71 -8.43
CA ARG A 195 -3.97 23.00 -9.26
C ARG A 195 -2.70 23.00 -8.42
N LEU A 196 -2.71 23.64 -7.26
CA LEU A 196 -1.53 23.72 -6.39
C LEU A 196 -1.15 22.34 -5.83
N SER A 197 -2.13 21.59 -5.32
CA SER A 197 -1.93 20.23 -4.81
C SER A 197 -1.42 19.29 -5.89
N GLY A 198 -2.02 19.32 -7.09
CA GLY A 198 -1.57 18.50 -8.21
C GLY A 198 -0.13 18.78 -8.62
N ILE A 199 0.31 20.04 -8.58
CA ILE A 199 1.68 20.45 -8.94
C ILE A 199 2.71 20.02 -7.89
N TRP A 200 2.41 20.21 -6.60
CA TRP A 200 3.33 19.82 -5.53
C TRP A 200 3.40 18.31 -5.32
N SER A 201 2.34 17.57 -5.71
CA SER A 201 2.27 16.13 -5.57
C SER A 201 2.60 15.35 -6.85
N ILE A 202 3.15 15.96 -7.90
CA ILE A 202 3.46 15.28 -9.18
C ILE A 202 4.28 14.00 -8.95
N TRP A 203 5.35 14.09 -8.19
CA TRP A 203 6.25 12.97 -7.90
C TRP A 203 5.51 11.86 -7.15
N PHE A 204 4.72 12.22 -6.14
CA PHE A 204 3.97 11.28 -5.32
C PHE A 204 2.89 10.56 -6.13
N ILE A 205 2.11 11.29 -6.93
CA ILE A 205 1.09 10.72 -7.81
C ILE A 205 1.74 9.78 -8.83
N ALA A 206 2.92 10.13 -9.36
CA ALA A 206 3.68 9.25 -10.26
C ALA A 206 4.08 7.95 -9.56
N VAL A 207 4.66 8.02 -8.36
CA VAL A 207 5.03 6.82 -7.58
C VAL A 207 3.82 5.95 -7.30
N ILE A 208 2.73 6.50 -6.74
CA ILE A 208 1.53 5.74 -6.36
C ILE A 208 0.84 5.13 -7.57
N SER A 209 0.75 5.85 -8.69
CA SER A 209 0.11 5.34 -9.90
C SER A 209 0.93 4.24 -10.58
N VAL A 210 2.25 4.39 -10.70
CA VAL A 210 3.14 3.36 -11.28
C VAL A 210 3.16 2.11 -10.42
N THR A 211 3.31 2.25 -9.10
CA THR A 211 3.33 1.11 -8.17
C THR A 211 1.95 0.42 -8.09
N GLY A 212 0.84 1.17 -8.17
CA GLY A 212 -0.50 0.59 -8.27
C GLY A 212 -0.71 -0.22 -9.55
N ILE A 213 -0.25 0.29 -10.70
CA ILE A 213 -0.24 -0.47 -11.97
C ILE A 213 0.65 -1.70 -11.86
N TRP A 214 1.79 -1.60 -11.17
CA TRP A 214 2.65 -2.75 -10.92
C TRP A 214 1.92 -3.84 -10.13
N PHE A 215 1.13 -3.51 -9.12
CA PHE A 215 0.32 -4.50 -8.40
C PHE A 215 -0.72 -5.20 -9.27
N LEU A 216 -1.24 -4.52 -10.30
CA LEU A 216 -2.10 -5.15 -11.31
C LEU A 216 -1.31 -6.17 -12.15
N ILE A 217 -0.13 -5.77 -12.64
CA ILE A 217 0.74 -6.65 -13.43
C ILE A 217 1.16 -7.86 -12.60
N ARG A 218 1.54 -7.65 -11.33
CA ARG A 218 1.91 -8.72 -10.40
C ARG A 218 0.78 -9.72 -10.19
N ALA A 219 -0.46 -9.25 -10.07
CA ALA A 219 -1.62 -10.13 -9.93
C ALA A 219 -1.82 -11.00 -11.19
N ILE A 220 -1.75 -10.38 -12.37
CA ILE A 220 -1.86 -11.10 -13.66
C ILE A 220 -0.75 -12.16 -13.79
N LEU A 221 0.51 -11.80 -13.52
CA LEU A 221 1.62 -12.75 -13.59
C LEU A 221 1.45 -13.90 -12.59
N GLY A 222 1.05 -13.58 -11.35
CA GLY A 222 0.84 -14.56 -10.29
C GLY A 222 -0.26 -15.59 -10.62
N ASP A 223 -1.43 -15.14 -11.08
CA ASP A 223 -2.53 -16.04 -11.45
C ASP A 223 -2.21 -16.87 -12.72
N ASN A 224 -1.24 -16.44 -13.53
CA ASN A 224 -0.72 -17.20 -14.67
C ASN A 224 0.54 -18.01 -14.34
N GLN A 225 0.94 -18.08 -13.06
CA GLN A 225 2.13 -18.82 -12.59
C GLN A 225 3.45 -18.37 -13.25
N ILE A 226 3.54 -17.11 -13.67
CA ILE A 226 4.74 -16.53 -14.27
C ILE A 226 5.57 -15.87 -13.17
N SER A 227 6.70 -16.50 -12.81
CA SER A 227 7.67 -15.91 -11.89
C SER A 227 8.65 -14.99 -12.62
N ILE A 228 8.96 -13.86 -11.99
CA ILE A 228 10.06 -12.97 -12.36
C ILE A 228 11.16 -12.91 -11.29
N SER A 229 10.99 -13.70 -10.22
CA SER A 229 11.99 -13.83 -9.15
C SER A 229 13.18 -14.64 -9.67
N THR A 230 14.38 -14.22 -9.29
CA THR A 230 15.62 -14.98 -9.51
C THR A 230 16.07 -15.74 -8.27
N GLU A 231 15.27 -15.70 -7.19
CA GLU A 231 15.55 -16.45 -5.97
C GLU A 231 15.68 -17.95 -6.28
N PRO A 232 16.77 -18.60 -5.83
CA PRO A 232 17.02 -19.99 -6.14
C PRO A 232 15.96 -20.90 -5.51
N VAL A 233 15.58 -21.96 -6.23
CA VAL A 233 14.75 -23.02 -5.64
C VAL A 233 15.60 -23.81 -4.65
N ILE A 234 15.24 -23.74 -3.38
CA ILE A 234 15.99 -24.38 -2.30
C ILE A 234 15.45 -25.79 -2.12
N PRO A 235 16.26 -26.84 -2.30
CA PRO A 235 15.83 -28.19 -1.99
C PRO A 235 15.61 -28.34 -0.48
N VAL A 236 14.73 -29.26 -0.09
CA VAL A 236 14.59 -29.64 1.33
C VAL A 236 15.90 -30.22 1.86
N ILE A 237 16.12 -30.15 3.17
CA ILE A 237 17.30 -30.74 3.80
C ILE A 237 17.34 -32.24 3.47
N ALA A 238 18.51 -32.72 3.04
CA ALA A 238 18.71 -34.13 2.72
C ALA A 238 18.51 -34.99 3.97
N ARG A 239 17.86 -36.15 3.83
CA ARG A 239 17.54 -37.04 4.96
C ARG A 239 18.77 -37.40 5.79
N GLU A 240 19.92 -37.55 5.15
CA GLU A 240 21.19 -37.92 5.76
C GLU A 240 21.74 -36.81 6.68
N LYS A 241 21.34 -35.55 6.46
CA LYS A 241 21.71 -34.41 7.29
C LYS A 241 20.75 -34.18 8.46
N VAL A 242 19.62 -34.88 8.51
CA VAL A 242 18.66 -34.78 9.62
C VAL A 242 19.12 -35.70 10.76
N PRO A 243 19.47 -35.17 11.94
CA PRO A 243 19.91 -36.00 13.05
C PRO A 243 18.81 -36.94 13.54
N MET A 244 19.16 -38.20 13.78
CA MET A 244 18.25 -39.14 14.42
C MET A 244 18.10 -38.77 15.89
N SER A 245 16.85 -38.59 16.32
CA SER A 245 16.48 -38.28 17.70
C SER A 245 15.54 -39.35 18.26
N ALA A 246 15.53 -39.52 19.58
CA ALA A 246 14.61 -40.43 20.24
C ALA A 246 13.15 -39.96 20.04
N PRO A 247 12.16 -40.86 19.99
CA PRO A 247 10.76 -40.46 19.87
C PRO A 247 10.36 -39.43 20.93
N GLY A 248 9.78 -38.31 20.48
CA GLY A 248 9.34 -37.22 21.36
C GLY A 248 10.44 -36.26 21.82
N VAL A 249 11.71 -36.50 21.45
CA VAL A 249 12.82 -35.57 21.72
C VAL A 249 13.14 -34.80 20.43
N PRO A 250 13.02 -33.46 20.41
CA PRO A 250 13.44 -32.69 19.26
C PRO A 250 14.91 -32.91 18.93
N ALA A 251 15.24 -33.00 17.63
CA ALA A 251 16.64 -33.01 17.22
C ALA A 251 17.35 -31.72 17.68
N PRO A 252 18.59 -31.81 18.18
CA PRO A 252 19.34 -30.64 18.60
C PRO A 252 19.56 -29.73 17.38
N MET A 253 19.26 -28.45 17.55
CA MET A 253 19.49 -27.40 16.55
C MET A 253 20.49 -26.40 17.10
N ILE A 254 21.18 -25.69 16.21
CA ILE A 254 22.01 -24.55 16.59
C ILE A 254 21.13 -23.45 17.22
N PRO A 255 21.67 -22.65 18.15
CA PRO A 255 20.99 -21.46 18.66
C PRO A 255 20.61 -20.50 17.53
N VAL A 256 19.45 -19.86 17.63
CA VAL A 256 18.96 -18.90 16.63
C VAL A 256 19.92 -17.73 16.49
N ASP A 257 20.52 -17.26 17.58
CA ASP A 257 21.48 -16.16 17.55
C ASP A 257 22.79 -16.57 16.84
N GLU A 258 23.14 -17.86 16.85
CA GLU A 258 24.25 -18.39 16.05
C GLU A 258 23.89 -18.39 14.56
N ALA A 259 22.68 -18.83 14.20
CA ALA A 259 22.18 -18.74 12.84
C ALA A 259 22.16 -17.28 12.34
N ILE A 260 21.74 -16.32 13.18
CA ILE A 260 21.78 -14.88 12.83
C ILE A 260 23.21 -14.43 12.56
N LYS A 261 24.19 -14.82 13.38
CA LYS A 261 25.60 -14.51 13.12
C LYS A 261 26.07 -15.07 11.77
N ILE A 262 25.70 -16.30 11.44
CA ILE A 262 26.01 -16.92 10.14
C ILE A 262 25.36 -16.12 8.99
N ALA A 263 24.09 -15.72 9.14
CA ALA A 263 23.39 -14.89 8.15
C ALA A 263 24.07 -13.52 7.96
N THR A 264 24.44 -12.84 9.04
CA THR A 264 25.12 -11.53 8.99
C THR A 264 26.53 -11.64 8.40
N GLN A 265 27.24 -12.76 8.61
CA GLN A 265 28.52 -13.02 7.95
C GLN A 265 28.34 -13.20 6.44
N ARG A 266 27.28 -13.88 6.02
CA ARG A 266 26.96 -14.07 4.59
C ARG A 266 26.44 -12.78 3.94
N ILE A 267 25.70 -11.97 4.68
CA ILE A 267 25.04 -10.74 4.23
C ILE A 267 25.53 -9.59 5.12
N PRO A 268 26.68 -8.96 4.77
CA PRO A 268 27.23 -7.87 5.56
C PRO A 268 26.24 -6.70 5.72
N GLY A 269 26.05 -6.25 6.97
CA GLY A 269 25.13 -5.16 7.30
C GLY A 269 23.66 -5.57 7.34
N LEU A 270 23.33 -6.87 7.35
CA LEU A 270 21.98 -7.36 7.58
C LEU A 270 21.51 -7.04 9.01
N GLU A 271 20.40 -6.32 9.11
CA GLU A 271 19.63 -6.14 10.33
C GLU A 271 18.47 -7.14 10.32
N ALA A 272 18.61 -8.24 11.07
CA ALA A 272 17.58 -9.28 11.13
C ALA A 272 16.28 -8.69 11.68
N SER A 273 15.23 -8.74 10.85
CA SER A 273 13.91 -8.21 11.18
C SER A 273 12.86 -9.31 11.22
N PHE A 274 13.12 -10.48 10.64
CA PHE A 274 12.27 -11.66 10.82
C PHE A 274 13.09 -12.94 10.83
N ILE A 275 12.64 -13.90 11.63
CA ILE A 275 13.16 -15.26 11.69
C ILE A 275 11.98 -16.22 11.57
N SER A 276 12.10 -17.17 10.66
CA SER A 276 11.17 -18.30 10.54
C SER A 276 11.88 -19.56 11.00
N LEU A 277 11.34 -20.21 12.03
CA LEU A 277 11.87 -21.48 12.53
C LEU A 277 11.43 -22.65 11.62
N PRO A 278 12.21 -23.74 11.56
CA PRO A 278 11.89 -24.90 10.76
C PRO A 278 10.51 -25.49 11.12
N LEU A 279 9.57 -25.52 10.17
CA LEU A 279 8.22 -26.08 10.38
C LEU A 279 8.23 -27.61 10.52
N ASN A 280 9.26 -28.26 9.99
CA ASN A 280 9.48 -29.70 10.07
C ASN A 280 10.97 -30.01 9.99
N ALA A 281 11.34 -31.28 10.17
CA ALA A 281 12.73 -31.72 10.23
C ALA A 281 13.54 -31.53 8.92
N TYR A 282 12.87 -31.22 7.81
CA TYR A 282 13.50 -31.02 6.51
C TYR A 282 13.54 -29.55 6.08
N SER A 283 13.05 -28.65 6.93
CA SER A 283 12.95 -27.21 6.66
C SER A 283 14.18 -26.46 7.15
N HIS A 284 14.56 -25.43 6.40
CA HIS A 284 15.62 -24.52 6.81
C HIS A 284 15.10 -23.49 7.81
N LEU A 285 16.00 -22.92 8.60
CA LEU A 285 15.76 -21.69 9.34
C LEU A 285 15.95 -20.53 8.36
N GLN A 286 14.95 -19.67 8.23
CA GLN A 286 15.02 -18.48 7.37
C GLN A 286 15.26 -17.24 8.23
N ILE A 287 16.30 -16.49 7.89
CA ILE A 287 16.60 -15.19 8.51
C ILE A 287 16.50 -14.15 7.43
N GLY A 288 15.75 -13.10 7.69
CA GLY A 288 15.63 -12.01 6.75
C GLY A 288 15.58 -10.66 7.43
N GLY A 289 15.96 -9.66 6.65
CA GLY A 289 16.20 -8.34 7.17
C GLY A 289 16.54 -7.35 6.09
N ARG A 290 16.51 -6.06 6.42
CA ARG A 290 17.05 -5.03 5.54
C ARG A 290 18.55 -4.87 5.81
N GLY A 291 19.24 -4.26 4.87
CA GLY A 291 20.61 -3.82 5.09
C GLY A 291 20.75 -2.36 4.70
N TRP A 292 21.90 -1.99 4.13
CA TRP A 292 22.16 -0.63 3.67
C TRP A 292 21.12 -0.09 2.66
N TYR A 293 20.47 -0.98 1.89
CA TYR A 293 19.41 -0.62 0.96
C TYR A 293 18.03 -0.88 1.60
N PRO A 294 17.25 0.17 1.93
CA PRO A 294 16.06 0.03 2.76
C PRO A 294 14.81 -0.49 2.02
N LEU A 295 14.82 -0.47 0.68
CA LEU A 295 13.66 -0.84 -0.13
C LEU A 295 13.50 -2.36 -0.31
N MET A 296 14.42 -3.19 0.20
CA MET A 296 14.38 -4.63 -0.05
C MET A 296 14.89 -5.41 1.16
N PHE A 297 14.29 -6.57 1.36
CA PHE A 297 14.79 -7.56 2.30
C PHE A 297 15.85 -8.42 1.62
N GLN A 298 16.86 -8.83 2.37
CA GLN A 298 17.78 -9.89 2.01
C GLN A 298 17.52 -11.06 2.96
N THR A 299 17.67 -12.28 2.45
CA THR A 299 17.35 -13.50 3.19
C THR A 299 18.51 -14.48 3.13
N ALA A 300 18.69 -15.23 4.20
CA ALA A 300 19.57 -16.37 4.29
C ALA A 300 18.77 -17.57 4.81
N GLN A 301 19.03 -18.73 4.22
CA GLN A 301 18.38 -19.99 4.53
C GLN A 301 19.45 -20.93 5.07
N ILE A 302 19.31 -21.30 6.33
CA ILE A 302 20.35 -21.95 7.12
C ILE A 302 19.83 -23.32 7.55
N ASN A 303 20.65 -24.35 7.37
CA ASN A 303 20.35 -25.66 7.92
C ASN A 303 20.46 -25.58 9.45
N PRO A 304 19.37 -25.85 10.19
CA PRO A 304 19.33 -25.68 11.64
C PRO A 304 20.21 -26.68 12.40
N TYR A 305 20.71 -27.74 11.74
CA TYR A 305 21.48 -28.80 12.40
C TYR A 305 22.99 -28.60 12.35
N ASP A 306 23.51 -28.08 11.23
CA ASP A 306 24.95 -27.92 10.98
C ASP A 306 25.37 -26.47 10.69
N GLY A 307 24.41 -25.54 10.57
CA GLY A 307 24.67 -24.13 10.29
C GLY A 307 25.06 -23.83 8.84
N GLU A 308 24.96 -24.81 7.92
CA GLU A 308 25.28 -24.58 6.51
C GLU A 308 24.28 -23.60 5.88
N VAL A 309 24.80 -22.59 5.16
CA VAL A 309 23.97 -21.68 4.38
C VAL A 309 23.57 -22.36 3.07
N ALA A 310 22.35 -22.88 3.02
CA ALA A 310 21.81 -23.55 1.84
C ALA A 310 21.56 -22.58 0.68
N ALA A 311 21.08 -21.38 1.00
CA ALA A 311 20.90 -20.30 0.02
C ALA A 311 20.92 -18.93 0.70
N ALA A 312 21.22 -17.90 -0.09
CA ALA A 312 21.02 -16.52 0.29
C ALA A 312 20.51 -15.74 -0.94
N HIS A 313 19.65 -14.75 -0.72
CA HIS A 313 19.12 -13.87 -1.77
C HIS A 313 19.55 -12.43 -1.52
N LEU A 314 20.71 -12.06 -2.06
CA LEU A 314 21.32 -10.75 -1.87
C LEU A 314 20.79 -9.73 -2.88
N LEU A 315 21.03 -8.45 -2.62
CA LEU A 315 20.70 -7.38 -3.59
C LEU A 315 21.40 -7.57 -4.93
N SER A 316 22.63 -8.09 -4.91
CA SER A 316 23.47 -8.33 -6.09
C SER A 316 22.97 -9.46 -6.98
N ASP A 317 22.21 -10.40 -6.42
CA ASP A 317 21.79 -11.62 -7.11
C ASP A 317 20.58 -11.36 -8.01
N ARG A 318 19.85 -10.27 -7.73
CA ARG A 318 18.62 -9.92 -8.41
C ARG A 318 18.85 -9.44 -9.83
N SER A 319 17.96 -9.86 -10.71
CA SER A 319 17.87 -9.25 -12.03
C SER A 319 17.48 -7.77 -11.92
N LYS A 320 17.81 -6.96 -12.94
CA LYS A 320 17.37 -5.54 -13.00
C LYS A 320 15.85 -5.40 -12.91
N LEU A 321 15.12 -6.35 -13.50
CA LEU A 321 13.67 -6.38 -13.46
C LEU A 321 13.17 -6.59 -12.02
N GLU A 322 13.65 -7.65 -11.38
CA GLU A 322 13.32 -7.98 -9.98
C GLU A 322 13.70 -6.86 -9.02
N PHE A 323 14.87 -6.25 -9.20
CA PHE A 323 15.32 -5.13 -8.38
C PHE A 323 14.32 -3.97 -8.38
N VAL A 324 13.86 -3.59 -9.58
CA VAL A 324 12.88 -2.52 -9.76
C VAL A 324 11.52 -2.94 -9.20
N THR A 325 11.07 -4.17 -9.43
CA THR A 325 9.72 -4.61 -9.07
C THR A 325 9.54 -4.90 -7.59
N GLU A 326 10.56 -5.41 -6.90
CA GLU A 326 10.55 -5.58 -5.44
C GLU A 326 10.56 -4.22 -4.71
N SER A 327 11.20 -3.19 -5.29
CA SER A 327 11.19 -1.83 -4.74
C SER A 327 9.79 -1.19 -4.77
N MET A 328 8.85 -1.69 -5.58
CA MET A 328 7.54 -1.06 -5.79
C MET A 328 6.66 -1.06 -4.54
N ARG A 329 6.67 -2.14 -3.74
CA ARG A 329 5.84 -2.22 -2.53
C ARG A 329 6.27 -1.18 -1.49
N PRO A 330 7.55 -1.14 -1.03
CA PRO A 330 7.98 -0.12 -0.09
C PRO A 330 7.83 1.30 -0.63
N LEU A 331 8.03 1.53 -1.94
CA LEU A 331 7.75 2.86 -2.53
C LEU A 331 6.27 3.24 -2.49
N HIS A 332 5.35 2.27 -2.59
CA HIS A 332 3.91 2.53 -2.47
C HIS A 332 3.51 2.83 -1.03
N THR A 333 4.03 2.06 -0.06
CA THR A 333 3.62 2.12 1.35
C THR A 333 4.40 3.15 2.17
N GLY A 334 5.60 3.53 1.74
CA GLY A 334 6.49 4.41 2.51
C GLY A 334 7.13 3.73 3.73
N ASP A 335 7.11 2.39 3.81
CA ASP A 335 7.55 1.61 4.98
C ASP A 335 9.07 1.31 5.01
N PHE A 336 9.89 2.20 4.44
CA PHE A 336 11.34 1.99 4.26
C PHE A 336 12.24 3.00 4.98
N GLY A 337 11.68 4.03 5.61
CA GLY A 337 12.49 5.05 6.31
C GLY A 337 11.91 5.46 7.65
N GLY A 338 11.24 4.52 8.32
CA GLY A 338 10.59 4.73 9.61
C GLY A 338 9.47 5.78 9.58
N LEU A 339 9.12 6.29 10.76
CA LEU A 339 8.01 7.21 10.96
C LEU A 339 8.10 8.48 10.09
N TRP A 340 9.28 9.06 9.91
CA TRP A 340 9.42 10.30 9.14
C TRP A 340 9.01 10.14 7.68
N ILE A 341 9.41 9.04 7.03
CA ILE A 341 8.99 8.74 5.66
C ILE A 341 7.49 8.42 5.62
N LYS A 342 6.97 7.63 6.59
CA LYS A 342 5.53 7.38 6.71
C LYS A 342 4.73 8.68 6.83
N LEU A 343 5.18 9.66 7.62
CA LEU A 343 4.52 10.96 7.77
C LEU A 343 4.52 11.77 6.48
N ILE A 344 5.61 11.73 5.70
CA ILE A 344 5.65 12.33 4.36
C ILE A 344 4.62 11.65 3.44
N TRP A 345 4.58 10.32 3.42
CA TRP A 345 3.60 9.55 2.63
C TRP A 345 2.17 9.85 3.06
N ALA A 346 1.89 9.94 4.36
CA ALA A 346 0.57 10.28 4.89
C ALA A 346 0.17 11.72 4.52
N PHE A 347 1.09 12.68 4.59
CA PHE A 347 0.84 14.07 4.18
C PHE A 347 0.49 14.17 2.68
N PHE A 348 1.30 13.56 1.82
CA PHE A 348 1.03 13.58 0.38
C PHE A 348 -0.18 12.72 -0.01
N GLY A 349 -0.44 11.63 0.72
CA GLY A 349 -1.67 10.83 0.62
C GLY A 349 -2.92 11.64 0.95
N LEU A 350 -2.86 12.46 2.01
CA LEU A 350 -3.94 13.38 2.38
C LEU A 350 -4.14 14.45 1.31
N ILE A 351 -3.06 15.06 0.80
CA ILE A 351 -3.13 16.03 -0.30
C ILE A 351 -3.76 15.39 -1.54
N MET A 352 -3.36 14.17 -1.89
CA MET A 352 -3.92 13.43 -3.02
C MET A 352 -5.40 13.12 -2.82
N SER A 353 -5.81 12.70 -1.61
CA SER A 353 -7.21 12.48 -1.25
C SER A 353 -8.04 13.76 -1.41
N MET A 354 -7.54 14.89 -0.92
CA MET A 354 -8.18 16.19 -1.06
C MET A 354 -8.19 16.69 -2.52
N MET A 355 -7.16 16.36 -3.30
CA MET A 355 -7.11 16.65 -4.73
C MET A 355 -8.20 15.88 -5.49
N VAL A 356 -8.36 14.58 -5.21
CA VAL A 356 -9.45 13.76 -5.78
C VAL A 356 -10.82 14.32 -5.38
N LEU A 357 -11.01 14.63 -4.09
CA LEU A 357 -12.25 15.25 -3.59
C LEU A 357 -12.55 16.58 -4.30
N SER A 358 -11.55 17.47 -4.43
CA SER A 358 -11.72 18.75 -5.13
C SER A 358 -12.07 18.57 -6.61
N GLY A 359 -11.48 17.57 -7.29
CA GLY A 359 -11.81 17.22 -8.66
C GLY A 359 -13.27 16.78 -8.81
N LEU A 360 -13.73 15.91 -7.91
CA LEU A 360 -15.13 15.46 -7.84
C LEU A 360 -16.09 16.63 -7.61
N LEU A 361 -15.79 17.52 -6.65
CA LEU A 361 -16.61 18.70 -6.37
C LEU A 361 -16.71 19.66 -7.58
N ILE A 362 -15.59 19.90 -8.26
CA ILE A 362 -15.54 20.75 -9.46
C ILE A 362 -16.38 20.12 -10.58
N TRP A 363 -16.23 18.80 -10.80
CA TRP A 363 -16.98 18.08 -11.82
C TRP A 363 -18.49 18.11 -11.52
N THR A 364 -18.91 17.71 -10.33
CA THR A 364 -20.32 17.67 -9.92
C THR A 364 -20.98 19.02 -10.06
N LYS A 365 -20.33 20.09 -9.58
CA LYS A 365 -20.85 21.46 -9.71
C LYS A 365 -20.98 21.89 -11.18
N ARG A 366 -20.00 21.55 -12.02
CA ARG A 366 -20.03 21.89 -13.44
C ARG A 366 -21.14 21.13 -14.18
N THR A 367 -21.30 19.85 -13.89
CA THR A 367 -22.33 18.99 -14.48
C THR A 367 -23.72 19.47 -14.05
N ALA A 368 -23.94 19.73 -12.76
CA ALA A 368 -25.21 20.27 -12.27
C ALA A 368 -25.59 21.60 -12.94
N LEU A 369 -24.63 22.53 -13.10
CA LEU A 369 -24.87 23.80 -13.80
C LEU A 369 -25.15 23.59 -15.30
N ALA A 370 -24.47 22.65 -15.95
CA ALA A 370 -24.70 22.33 -17.35
C ALA A 370 -26.10 21.72 -17.56
N THR A 371 -26.51 20.79 -16.70
CA THR A 371 -27.85 20.19 -16.71
C THR A 371 -28.93 21.24 -16.44
N LEU A 372 -28.77 22.09 -15.42
CA LEU A 372 -29.72 23.17 -15.13
C LEU A 372 -29.88 24.11 -16.33
N ASN A 373 -28.77 24.48 -16.99
CA ASN A 373 -28.81 25.35 -18.16
C ASN A 373 -29.44 24.65 -19.37
N ALA A 374 -29.26 23.34 -19.54
CA ALA A 374 -29.92 22.55 -20.57
C ALA A 374 -31.44 22.51 -20.35
N LEU A 375 -31.89 22.21 -19.12
CA LEU A 375 -33.30 22.22 -18.74
C LEU A 375 -33.94 23.62 -18.94
N LYS A 376 -33.24 24.69 -18.56
CA LYS A 376 -33.71 26.06 -18.79
C LYS A 376 -33.82 26.41 -20.27
N ARG A 377 -32.88 25.92 -21.10
CA ARG A 377 -32.94 26.10 -22.56
C ARG A 377 -34.13 25.36 -23.13
N GLU A 378 -34.31 24.09 -22.76
CA GLU A 378 -35.41 23.24 -23.19
C GLU A 378 -36.78 23.85 -22.85
N ALA A 379 -36.97 24.29 -21.59
CA ALA A 379 -38.17 25.00 -21.15
C ALA A 379 -38.42 26.29 -21.93
N LYS A 380 -37.37 27.07 -22.25
CA LYS A 380 -37.49 28.28 -23.07
C LYS A 380 -37.87 27.98 -24.52
N THR A 381 -37.44 26.85 -25.08
CA THR A 381 -37.88 26.39 -26.41
C THR A 381 -39.34 25.96 -26.42
N GLN A 382 -39.83 25.32 -25.36
CA GLN A 382 -41.23 24.91 -25.23
C GLN A 382 -42.20 26.09 -25.03
N HIS A 383 -41.75 27.19 -24.41
CA HIS A 383 -42.55 28.40 -24.17
C HIS A 383 -42.51 29.43 -25.30
N LYS A 384 -41.92 29.12 -26.46
CA LYS A 384 -41.96 30.02 -27.62
C LYS A 384 -43.39 29.98 -28.21
N PRO A 385 -44.19 31.07 -28.19
CA PRO A 385 -45.52 31.05 -28.76
C PRO A 385 -45.43 30.68 -30.24
N ALA A 386 -46.29 29.78 -30.71
CA ALA A 386 -46.45 29.55 -32.13
C ALA A 386 -46.79 30.90 -32.78
N ALA A 387 -46.01 31.31 -33.79
CA ALA A 387 -46.32 32.51 -34.55
C ALA A 387 -47.70 32.30 -35.18
N ILE A 388 -48.69 33.06 -34.71
CA ILE A 388 -50.03 33.07 -35.29
C ILE A 388 -49.87 33.60 -36.72
N PRO A 389 -50.22 32.82 -37.77
CA PRO A 389 -50.16 33.32 -39.13
C PRO A 389 -51.16 34.48 -39.25
N ALA A 390 -50.69 35.65 -39.66
CA ALA A 390 -51.55 36.80 -39.93
C ALA A 390 -52.55 36.40 -41.03
N ARG A 391 -53.84 36.36 -40.68
CA ARG A 391 -54.93 36.12 -41.62
C ARG A 391 -55.01 37.34 -42.54
N GLN A 392 -54.63 37.18 -43.81
CA GLN A 392 -54.88 38.21 -44.82
C GLN A 392 -56.40 38.38 -44.96
N ALA A 393 -56.89 39.57 -44.64
CA ALA A 393 -58.26 39.97 -44.94
C ALA A 393 -58.31 40.32 -46.43
N GLU A 394 -58.95 39.48 -47.24
CA GLU A 394 -59.37 39.83 -48.60
C GLU A 394 -60.48 40.87 -48.50
N THR A 395 -60.18 42.09 -48.94
CA THR A 395 -61.19 43.10 -49.23
C THR A 395 -61.76 42.82 -50.62
N SER A 396 -63.02 42.40 -50.67
CA SER A 396 -63.82 42.33 -51.89
C SER A 396 -64.27 43.75 -52.27
N GLU A 397 -63.67 44.29 -53.33
CA GLU A 397 -64.23 45.44 -54.06
C GLU A 397 -65.11 44.93 -55.21
N VAL A 398 -66.38 45.32 -55.13
CA VAL A 398 -67.41 45.28 -56.18
C VAL A 398 -67.22 46.55 -57.01
N THR A 399 -67.23 46.53 -58.36
CA THR A 399 -68.33 46.95 -59.30
C THR A 399 -67.62 47.42 -60.61
N PRO A 400 -68.32 47.67 -61.75
CA PRO A 400 -69.42 46.98 -62.43
C PRO A 400 -68.97 46.14 -63.64
#